data_AF-A0A0X8FJT2-F1
#
_entry.id   AF-A0A0X8FJT2-F1
#
_cell.length_a   1.000
_cell.length_b   1.000
_cell.length_c   1.000
_cell.angle_alpha   90.00
_cell.angle_beta   90.00
_cell.angle_gamma   90.00
#
_symmetry.space_group_name_H-M   'P 1'
#
loop_
_entity.id
_entity.type
_entity.pdbx_description
1 polymer ?
#
loop_
_entity_poly.entity_id
_entity_poly.type
_entity_poly.pdbx_seq_one_letter_code
_entity_poly.pdbx_strand_id
1 'polypeptide(L)'
;MKKILLVSLASLSLAACFNSAKDTKQPAQNQSSSQQTSSQKPAQSKQNSQAKQESQAKSEAAKRSTSQAEASSKAKEAQASHAAKQSKETEAALASSRAQADKETAASKSQAAKKASQASQSEAKKQAEAKSKSVAAAKSKSEDQAKKAAEASKASKQAAKPSQESKTKQKEVQASVRDYYPLTKNYEAYFTGDGGEFSSFSRVYDFISGNFVQMRSNNTGTSTMEIVRVTDQSVDLITQQPEFYVRENYIDRRKKDPVIKSYLKAPLKVGHKWQDGEEVREITQLDAPVSLPNGQEAQAIEVTCTTPNGVSRAYFAPGYGLVKELTVLGEDYPDATASLTSLETDGWEEKLTISQVDDANPDALVKPVEIKIPVQTNTVMRQEFEKILSGQTGLQELLPAGTKINALYSNGMDTSGVHADFSPEIENIRGETAVQSNYRAIFKTLADYYQASSAYFTVNNKPLEVDQVGPLDQPIDVSQW
;
A
#
# COMPACT_ATOMS: atom_id res chain seq x y z
N MET A 1 -22.27 -14.15 -29.63
CA MET A 1 -23.12 -13.30 -28.76
C MET A 1 -22.74 -13.54 -27.31
N LYS A 2 -22.01 -12.62 -26.68
CA LYS A 2 -21.89 -12.46 -25.23
C LYS A 2 -21.42 -11.03 -24.97
N LYS A 3 -22.27 -10.25 -24.32
CA LYS A 3 -22.01 -8.89 -23.82
C LYS A 3 -21.00 -8.99 -22.68
N ILE A 4 -19.94 -8.21 -22.73
CA ILE A 4 -19.11 -7.90 -21.57
C ILE A 4 -19.54 -6.53 -21.07
N LEU A 5 -20.01 -6.50 -19.82
CA LEU A 5 -20.38 -5.30 -19.10
C LEU A 5 -19.08 -4.63 -18.62
N LEU A 6 -18.72 -3.48 -19.18
CA LEU A 6 -17.83 -2.53 -18.54
C LEU A 6 -18.65 -1.75 -17.50
N VAL A 7 -18.21 -1.73 -16.25
CA VAL A 7 -18.65 -0.72 -15.28
C VAL A 7 -17.58 0.36 -15.22
N SER A 8 -18.03 1.56 -15.59
CA SER A 8 -17.28 2.80 -15.77
C SER A 8 -17.13 3.53 -14.43
N LEU A 9 -15.91 3.99 -14.12
CA LEU A 9 -15.70 5.10 -13.21
C LEU A 9 -15.96 6.40 -13.98
N ALA A 10 -17.03 7.10 -13.61
CA ALA A 10 -17.32 8.44 -14.08
C ALA A 10 -17.45 9.39 -12.88
N SER A 11 -16.60 10.41 -12.84
CA SER A 11 -17.00 11.77 -12.44
C SER A 11 -15.85 12.76 -12.69
N LEU A 12 -15.85 13.33 -13.89
CA LEU A 12 -15.38 14.70 -14.13
C LEU A 12 -16.63 15.52 -14.47
N SER A 13 -16.80 16.69 -13.85
CA SER A 13 -17.61 17.75 -14.44
C SER A 13 -16.90 19.09 -14.30
N LEU A 14 -16.72 19.72 -15.46
CA LEU A 14 -16.23 21.06 -15.72
C LEU A 14 -17.19 22.12 -15.14
N ALA A 15 -16.63 23.27 -14.79
CA ALA A 15 -17.30 24.56 -14.98
C ALA A 15 -16.28 25.62 -15.39
N ALA A 16 -16.37 26.05 -16.66
CA ALA A 16 -15.79 27.29 -17.15
C ALA A 16 -16.90 28.03 -17.92
N CYS A 17 -17.11 29.31 -17.64
CA CYS A 17 -17.89 30.21 -18.48
C CYS A 17 -17.58 31.70 -18.18
N PHE A 18 -17.26 32.44 -19.27
CA PHE A 18 -17.46 33.88 -19.55
C PHE A 18 -16.63 34.92 -18.73
N ASN A 19 -16.16 36.05 -19.25
CA ASN A 19 -16.51 36.81 -20.45
C ASN A 19 -15.37 37.76 -20.92
N SER A 20 -15.58 38.32 -22.12
CA SER A 20 -14.71 39.07 -23.02
C SER A 20 -14.54 40.58 -22.77
N ALA A 21 -13.49 41.12 -23.43
CA ALA A 21 -13.34 42.45 -24.05
C ALA A 21 -13.10 43.71 -23.21
N LYS A 22 -12.05 44.46 -23.62
CA LYS A 22 -12.21 45.84 -24.13
C LYS A 22 -10.99 46.33 -24.92
N ASP A 23 -11.26 46.61 -26.20
CA ASP A 23 -10.56 47.55 -27.07
C ASP A 23 -10.66 48.98 -26.51
N THR A 24 -9.65 49.82 -26.77
CA THR A 24 -9.86 51.27 -26.91
C THR A 24 -8.80 51.89 -27.83
N LYS A 25 -9.28 52.50 -28.91
CA LYS A 25 -8.55 53.32 -29.87
C LYS A 25 -8.65 54.82 -29.51
N GLN A 26 -7.57 55.54 -29.85
CA GLN A 26 -7.49 56.94 -30.35
C GLN A 26 -7.73 58.11 -29.36
N PRO A 27 -7.35 59.38 -29.69
CA PRO A 27 -6.74 59.90 -30.92
C PRO A 27 -5.50 60.82 -30.76
N ALA A 28 -4.95 61.21 -31.90
CA ALA A 28 -3.92 62.23 -32.11
C ALA A 28 -4.42 63.67 -31.86
N GLN A 29 -3.49 64.55 -31.50
CA GLN A 29 -3.61 66.00 -31.70
C GLN A 29 -2.35 66.57 -32.37
N ASN A 30 -2.61 67.58 -33.17
CA ASN A 30 -1.79 68.14 -34.24
C ASN A 30 -1.69 69.66 -33.99
N GLN A 31 -0.49 70.25 -33.93
CA GLN A 31 -0.19 71.68 -34.15
C GLN A 31 1.29 71.76 -34.58
N SER A 32 1.62 72.16 -35.82
CA SER A 32 1.61 73.49 -36.46
C SER A 32 2.90 74.30 -36.25
N SER A 33 3.44 74.80 -37.38
CA SER A 33 4.47 75.83 -37.58
C SER A 33 5.91 75.44 -37.22
N SER A 34 6.97 75.80 -37.96
CA SER A 34 7.17 76.69 -39.10
C SER A 34 8.53 76.39 -39.73
N GLN A 35 8.60 76.55 -41.06
CA GLN A 35 9.70 77.03 -41.90
C GLN A 35 11.18 76.79 -41.53
N GLN A 36 11.90 76.37 -42.59
CA GLN A 36 13.20 76.83 -43.09
C GLN A 36 14.39 75.85 -43.10
N THR A 37 14.91 75.74 -44.34
CA THR A 37 16.31 75.56 -44.79
C THR A 37 16.99 74.19 -44.74
N SER A 38 17.17 73.67 -45.96
CA SER A 38 18.37 73.07 -46.58
C SER A 38 19.26 72.09 -45.80
N SER A 39 19.63 71.04 -46.55
CA SER A 39 20.84 70.22 -46.42
C SER A 39 20.72 68.98 -45.53
N GLN A 40 20.29 67.85 -46.11
CA GLN A 40 20.72 66.50 -45.69
C GLN A 40 20.27 65.44 -46.70
N LYS A 41 21.12 65.16 -47.70
CA LYS A 41 20.93 64.09 -48.68
C LYS A 41 22.16 63.15 -48.70
N PRO A 42 22.56 62.57 -47.55
CA PRO A 42 23.10 61.20 -47.59
C PRO A 42 22.62 60.27 -46.44
N ALA A 43 21.73 60.70 -45.55
CA ALA A 43 21.30 59.90 -44.39
C ALA A 43 20.10 58.96 -44.67
N GLN A 44 19.21 59.31 -45.60
CA GLN A 44 18.01 58.50 -45.90
C GLN A 44 18.29 57.20 -46.67
N SER A 45 19.38 57.09 -47.45
CA SER A 45 19.65 55.86 -48.20
C SER A 45 20.19 54.73 -47.32
N LYS A 46 20.96 55.06 -46.26
CA LYS A 46 21.46 54.08 -45.28
C LYS A 46 20.36 53.54 -44.37
N GLN A 47 19.41 54.38 -43.95
CA GLN A 47 18.24 53.92 -43.19
C GLN A 47 17.33 53.00 -44.01
N ASN A 48 17.13 53.31 -45.30
CA ASN A 48 16.32 52.44 -46.17
C ASN A 48 17.00 51.10 -46.50
N SER A 49 18.33 51.05 -46.61
CA SER A 49 19.04 49.76 -46.78
C SER A 49 19.00 48.90 -45.51
N GLN A 50 19.11 49.53 -44.34
CA GLN A 50 19.08 48.83 -43.06
C GLN A 50 17.68 48.27 -42.74
N ALA A 51 16.62 49.04 -43.01
CA ALA A 51 15.24 48.56 -42.88
C ALA A 51 14.92 47.38 -43.83
N LYS A 52 15.50 47.39 -45.04
CA LYS A 52 15.33 46.28 -46.00
C LYS A 52 16.07 45.02 -45.57
N GLN A 53 17.26 45.14 -44.99
CA GLN A 53 18.01 44.02 -44.42
C GLN A 53 17.32 43.44 -43.18
N GLU A 54 16.79 44.27 -42.28
CA GLU A 54 16.02 43.80 -41.12
C GLU A 54 14.72 43.09 -41.52
N SER A 55 14.04 43.58 -42.56
CA SER A 55 12.85 42.90 -43.09
C SER A 55 13.18 41.55 -43.71
N GLN A 56 14.33 41.41 -44.38
CA GLN A 56 14.79 40.13 -44.93
C GLN A 56 15.20 39.15 -43.82
N ALA A 57 15.92 39.62 -42.81
CA ALA A 57 16.31 38.80 -41.66
C ALA A 57 15.09 38.27 -40.88
N LYS A 58 14.06 39.10 -40.67
CA LYS A 58 12.81 38.67 -40.02
C LYS A 58 12.04 37.63 -40.85
N SER A 59 12.03 37.79 -42.17
CA SER A 59 11.43 36.82 -43.10
C SER A 59 12.14 35.46 -43.06
N GLU A 60 13.48 35.45 -43.04
CA GLU A 60 14.25 34.20 -42.94
C GLU A 60 14.12 33.53 -41.56
N ALA A 61 14.09 34.32 -40.48
CA ALA A 61 13.85 33.81 -39.13
C ALA A 61 12.46 33.15 -39.01
N ALA A 62 11.43 33.76 -39.60
CA ALA A 62 10.09 33.18 -39.64
C ALA A 62 10.06 31.84 -40.41
N LYS A 63 10.74 31.76 -41.57
CA LYS A 63 10.84 30.49 -42.34
C LYS A 63 11.57 29.39 -41.58
N ARG A 64 12.66 29.73 -40.86
CA ARG A 64 13.38 28.76 -40.00
C ARG A 64 12.52 28.29 -38.83
N SER A 65 11.77 29.19 -38.20
CA SER A 65 10.84 28.84 -37.12
C SER A 65 9.73 27.90 -37.59
N THR A 66 9.14 28.14 -38.77
CA THR A 66 8.12 27.26 -39.34
C THR A 66 8.69 25.88 -39.68
N SER A 67 9.89 25.83 -40.29
CA SER A 67 10.55 24.57 -40.61
C SER A 67 10.91 23.75 -39.35
N GLN A 68 11.35 24.40 -38.27
CA GLN A 68 11.60 23.74 -36.98
C GLN A 68 10.31 23.21 -36.34
N ALA A 69 9.20 23.95 -36.43
CA ALA A 69 7.90 23.50 -35.94
C ALA A 69 7.39 22.26 -36.70
N GLU A 70 7.53 22.23 -38.02
CA GLU A 70 7.17 21.07 -38.85
C GLU A 70 8.04 19.84 -38.54
N ALA A 71 9.35 20.02 -38.36
CA ALA A 71 10.26 18.95 -37.97
C ALA A 71 9.93 18.38 -36.58
N SER A 72 9.59 19.25 -35.62
CA SER A 72 9.16 18.84 -34.28
C SER A 72 7.83 18.07 -34.31
N SER A 73 6.88 18.50 -35.15
CA SER A 73 5.61 17.79 -35.33
C SER A 73 5.81 16.37 -35.88
N LYS A 74 6.66 16.21 -36.91
CA LYS A 74 6.97 14.90 -37.50
C LYS A 74 7.71 13.99 -36.52
N ALA A 75 8.59 14.53 -35.68
CA ALA A 75 9.26 13.77 -34.64
C ALA A 75 8.28 13.24 -33.57
N LYS A 76 7.30 14.06 -33.17
CA LYS A 76 6.24 13.65 -32.23
C LYS A 76 5.33 12.56 -32.82
N GLU A 77 4.96 12.66 -34.09
CA GLU A 77 4.19 11.61 -34.77
C GLU A 77 4.96 10.29 -34.88
N ALA A 78 6.27 10.33 -35.16
CA ALA A 78 7.11 9.15 -35.19
C ALA A 78 7.25 8.50 -33.81
N GLN A 79 7.43 9.30 -32.75
CA GLN A 79 7.46 8.82 -31.36
C GLN A 79 6.13 8.18 -30.94
N ALA A 80 4.99 8.79 -31.28
CA ALA A 80 3.67 8.24 -30.99
C ALA A 80 3.43 6.90 -31.71
N SER A 81 3.87 6.78 -32.96
CA SER A 81 3.79 5.53 -33.73
C SER A 81 4.66 4.43 -33.12
N HIS A 82 5.88 4.76 -32.68
CA HIS A 82 6.76 3.82 -32.00
C HIS A 82 6.18 3.33 -30.66
N ALA A 83 5.65 4.24 -29.85
CA ALA A 83 5.00 3.92 -28.58
C ALA A 83 3.77 3.01 -28.77
N ALA A 84 2.96 3.27 -29.81
CA ALA A 84 1.81 2.43 -30.14
C ALA A 84 2.22 1.01 -30.57
N LYS A 85 3.36 0.87 -31.25
CA LYS A 85 3.91 -0.44 -31.63
C LYS A 85 4.42 -1.21 -30.41
N GLN A 86 5.18 -0.56 -29.52
CA GLN A 86 5.66 -1.16 -28.27
C GLN A 86 4.52 -1.57 -27.35
N SER A 87 3.44 -0.77 -27.27
CA SER A 87 2.25 -1.12 -26.49
C SER A 87 1.61 -2.42 -26.99
N LYS A 88 1.49 -2.61 -28.31
CA LYS A 88 0.93 -3.84 -28.90
C LYS A 88 1.81 -5.06 -28.66
N GLU A 89 3.13 -4.90 -28.74
CA GLU A 89 4.09 -5.97 -28.45
C GLU A 89 4.04 -6.37 -26.97
N THR A 90 3.88 -5.39 -26.07
CA THR A 90 3.75 -5.62 -24.62
C THR A 90 2.44 -6.34 -24.28
N GLU A 91 1.32 -5.94 -24.88
CA GLU A 91 0.04 -6.65 -24.71
C GLU A 91 0.10 -8.09 -25.20
N ALA A 92 0.76 -8.35 -26.33
CA ALA A 92 0.95 -9.70 -26.86
C ALA A 92 1.82 -10.56 -25.93
N ALA A 93 2.89 -10.00 -25.36
CA ALA A 93 3.74 -10.68 -24.39
C ALA A 93 2.99 -11.00 -23.08
N LEU A 94 2.20 -10.04 -22.58
CA LEU A 94 1.39 -10.22 -21.37
C LEU A 94 0.32 -11.31 -21.55
N ALA A 95 -0.32 -11.35 -22.73
CA ALA A 95 -1.29 -12.39 -23.08
C ALA A 95 -0.64 -13.78 -23.16
N SER A 96 0.58 -13.87 -23.71
CA SER A 96 1.33 -15.12 -23.77
C SER A 96 1.75 -15.62 -22.38
N SER A 97 2.21 -14.70 -21.51
CA SER A 97 2.57 -15.01 -20.12
C SER A 97 1.37 -15.51 -19.30
N ARG A 98 0.20 -14.84 -19.42
CA ARG A 98 -1.05 -15.30 -18.77
C ARG A 98 -1.46 -16.70 -19.22
N ALA A 99 -1.38 -16.98 -20.52
CA ALA A 99 -1.71 -18.30 -21.05
C ALA A 99 -0.76 -19.40 -20.55
N GLN A 100 0.50 -19.07 -20.23
CA GLN A 100 1.45 -19.99 -19.62
C GLN A 100 1.17 -20.21 -18.13
N ALA A 101 0.88 -19.14 -17.38
CA ALA A 101 0.49 -19.23 -15.97
C ALA A 101 -0.81 -20.05 -15.77
N ASP A 102 -1.78 -19.92 -16.67
CA ASP A 102 -3.02 -20.72 -16.64
C ASP A 102 -2.74 -22.21 -16.85
N LYS A 103 -1.79 -22.56 -17.74
CA LYS A 103 -1.37 -23.95 -17.96
C LYS A 103 -0.65 -24.54 -16.76
N GLU A 104 0.25 -23.77 -16.12
CA GLU A 104 0.96 -24.20 -14.92
C GLU A 104 0.02 -24.38 -13.73
N THR A 105 -0.94 -23.46 -13.56
CA THR A 105 -1.99 -23.55 -12.54
C THR A 105 -2.88 -24.77 -12.75
N ALA A 106 -3.28 -25.06 -14.00
CA ALA A 106 -4.06 -26.25 -14.33
C ALA A 106 -3.28 -27.56 -14.04
N ALA A 107 -1.98 -27.58 -14.35
CA ALA A 107 -1.10 -28.71 -14.06
C ALA A 107 -0.93 -28.93 -12.55
N SER A 108 -0.74 -27.86 -11.77
CA SER A 108 -0.64 -27.90 -10.31
C SER A 108 -1.93 -28.40 -9.65
N LYS A 109 -3.09 -27.89 -10.07
CA LYS A 109 -4.41 -28.38 -9.59
C LYS A 109 -4.62 -29.87 -9.92
N SER A 110 -4.21 -30.33 -11.09
CA SER A 110 -4.28 -31.75 -11.47
C SER A 110 -3.38 -32.63 -10.59
N GLN A 111 -2.18 -32.17 -10.25
CA GLN A 111 -1.28 -32.89 -9.34
C GLN A 111 -1.80 -32.92 -7.90
N ALA A 112 -2.35 -31.81 -7.40
CA ALA A 112 -2.96 -31.72 -6.08
C ALA A 112 -4.17 -32.67 -5.95
N ALA A 113 -5.04 -32.73 -6.97
CA ALA A 113 -6.18 -33.65 -7.00
C ALA A 113 -5.74 -35.12 -7.00
N LYS A 114 -4.66 -35.46 -7.70
CA LYS A 114 -4.07 -36.82 -7.67
C LYS A 114 -3.52 -37.18 -6.29
N LYS A 115 -2.82 -36.25 -5.62
CA LYS A 115 -2.31 -36.47 -4.25
C LYS A 115 -3.43 -36.63 -3.23
N ALA A 116 -4.48 -35.81 -3.31
CA ALA A 116 -5.64 -35.91 -2.44
C ALA A 116 -6.36 -37.26 -2.60
N SER A 117 -6.56 -37.71 -3.84
CA SER A 117 -7.16 -39.03 -4.13
C SER A 117 -6.33 -40.19 -3.58
N GLN A 118 -5.00 -40.12 -3.69
CA GLN A 118 -4.10 -41.13 -3.11
C GLN A 118 -4.12 -41.13 -1.57
N ALA A 119 -4.21 -39.96 -0.95
CA ALA A 119 -4.33 -39.82 0.50
C ALA A 119 -5.64 -40.43 1.01
N SER A 120 -6.78 -40.11 0.38
CA SER A 120 -8.09 -40.69 0.72
C SER A 120 -8.12 -42.22 0.57
N GLN A 121 -7.48 -42.77 -0.47
CA GLN A 121 -7.37 -44.23 -0.64
C GLN A 121 -6.53 -44.89 0.46
N SER A 122 -5.46 -44.21 0.91
CA SER A 122 -4.60 -44.70 1.99
C SER A 122 -5.31 -44.69 3.35
N GLU A 123 -6.14 -43.67 3.63
CA GLU A 123 -6.95 -43.59 4.85
C GLU A 123 -8.08 -44.61 4.85
N ALA A 124 -8.76 -44.81 3.71
CA ALA A 124 -9.77 -45.84 3.57
C ALA A 124 -9.19 -47.25 3.83
N LYS A 125 -7.97 -47.52 3.37
CA LYS A 125 -7.26 -48.78 3.64
C LYS A 125 -6.91 -48.95 5.12
N LYS A 126 -6.43 -47.88 5.79
CA LYS A 126 -6.16 -47.89 7.24
C LYS A 126 -7.42 -48.11 8.07
N GLN A 127 -8.55 -47.50 7.68
CA GLN A 127 -9.82 -47.70 8.37
C GLN A 127 -10.40 -49.10 8.16
N ALA A 128 -10.21 -49.70 6.97
CA ALA A 128 -10.59 -51.07 6.70
C ALA A 128 -9.77 -52.08 7.53
N GLU A 129 -8.45 -51.85 7.68
CA GLU A 129 -7.57 -52.67 8.54
C GLU A 129 -7.86 -52.49 10.03
N ALA A 130 -8.29 -51.30 10.47
CA ALA A 130 -8.73 -51.07 11.84
C ALA A 130 -10.05 -51.80 12.16
N LYS A 131 -11.00 -51.81 11.21
CA LYS A 131 -12.26 -52.57 11.33
C LYS A 131 -12.05 -54.08 11.31
N SER A 132 -11.10 -54.60 10.53
CA SER A 132 -10.81 -56.04 10.53
C SER A 132 -10.15 -56.50 11.84
N LYS A 133 -9.32 -55.65 12.47
CA LYS A 133 -8.75 -55.91 13.80
C LYS A 133 -9.78 -55.81 14.94
N SER A 134 -10.76 -54.90 14.86
CA SER A 134 -11.81 -54.80 15.89
C SER A 134 -12.81 -55.98 15.83
N VAL A 135 -13.08 -56.51 14.64
CA VAL A 135 -13.93 -57.71 14.46
C VAL A 135 -13.23 -58.99 14.94
N ALA A 136 -11.90 -59.06 14.83
CA ALA A 136 -11.11 -60.17 15.39
C ALA A 136 -11.03 -60.13 16.93
N ALA A 137 -11.01 -58.93 17.54
CA ALA A 137 -11.01 -58.76 18.99
C ALA A 137 -12.38 -59.07 19.65
N ALA A 138 -13.49 -58.88 18.93
CA ALA A 138 -14.84 -59.12 19.42
C ALA A 138 -15.30 -60.60 19.36
N LYS A 139 -14.44 -61.52 18.88
CA LYS A 139 -14.76 -62.96 18.74
C LYS A 139 -14.07 -63.88 19.76
N SER A 140 -13.47 -63.33 20.82
CA SER A 140 -12.75 -64.12 21.85
C SER A 140 -13.24 -63.92 23.30
N LYS A 141 -14.39 -63.27 23.52
CA LYS A 141 -14.97 -63.13 24.87
C LYS A 141 -16.50 -63.20 24.85
N SER A 142 -17.06 -64.39 24.64
CA SER A 142 -18.44 -64.69 25.05
C SER A 142 -18.66 -66.18 25.28
N GLU A 143 -18.11 -66.71 26.38
CA GLU A 143 -18.54 -67.95 27.01
C GLU A 143 -18.29 -67.78 28.51
N ASP A 144 -19.25 -67.15 29.22
CA ASP A 144 -19.81 -67.73 30.45
C ASP A 144 -20.98 -66.89 31.03
N GLN A 145 -22.09 -67.60 31.23
CA GLN A 145 -23.09 -67.46 32.30
C GLN A 145 -23.96 -66.19 32.47
N ALA A 146 -25.16 -66.34 31.92
CA ALA A 146 -26.48 -66.18 32.56
C ALA A 146 -26.55 -65.88 34.08
N LYS A 147 -27.37 -64.88 34.46
CA LYS A 147 -28.60 -65.02 35.30
C LYS A 147 -29.25 -63.67 35.68
N LYS A 148 -30.60 -63.70 35.74
CA LYS A 148 -31.56 -62.84 36.48
C LYS A 148 -31.76 -61.41 35.94
N ALA A 149 -32.94 -61.11 35.36
CA ALA A 149 -34.22 -60.74 36.01
C ALA A 149 -34.14 -59.31 36.59
N ALA A 150 -35.12 -58.41 36.51
CA ALA A 150 -36.41 -58.24 35.84
C ALA A 150 -36.84 -56.81 36.26
N GLU A 151 -37.69 -56.13 35.47
CA GLU A 151 -38.57 -55.00 35.92
C GLU A 151 -37.86 -53.68 36.33
N ALA A 152 -38.39 -52.46 36.15
CA ALA A 152 -39.62 -51.87 35.61
C ALA A 152 -39.25 -50.42 35.19
N SER A 153 -39.79 -49.81 34.13
CA SER A 153 -41.00 -48.95 34.12
C SER A 153 -40.62 -47.65 33.36
N LYS A 154 -40.98 -47.43 32.09
CA LYS A 154 -42.23 -46.87 31.52
C LYS A 154 -42.68 -45.48 32.04
N ALA A 155 -42.51 -44.50 31.12
CA ALA A 155 -43.54 -43.64 30.50
C ALA A 155 -44.20 -42.46 31.27
N SER A 156 -44.12 -41.25 30.69
CA SER A 156 -45.24 -40.44 30.12
C SER A 156 -44.74 -39.00 29.84
N LYS A 157 -44.67 -38.45 28.61
CA LYS A 157 -45.72 -37.78 27.79
C LYS A 157 -46.56 -36.72 28.56
N GLN A 158 -46.45 -35.42 28.22
CA GLN A 158 -47.19 -34.68 27.17
C GLN A 158 -47.41 -33.17 27.48
N ALA A 159 -47.53 -32.38 26.40
CA ALA A 159 -48.30 -31.12 26.22
C ALA A 159 -47.60 -29.74 26.38
N ALA A 160 -48.10 -28.78 25.60
CA ALA A 160 -47.38 -27.63 25.04
C ALA A 160 -48.14 -26.28 25.20
N LYS A 161 -47.34 -25.18 25.32
CA LYS A 161 -47.50 -23.76 24.88
C LYS A 161 -48.75 -22.93 25.33
N PRO A 162 -48.77 -21.57 25.19
CA PRO A 162 -47.70 -20.58 24.91
C PRO A 162 -47.73 -19.24 25.72
N SER A 163 -46.65 -18.46 25.52
CA SER A 163 -46.56 -16.99 25.48
C SER A 163 -46.47 -16.19 26.79
N GLN A 164 -45.31 -15.58 27.04
CA GLN A 164 -45.24 -14.14 27.35
C GLN A 164 -44.03 -13.49 26.66
N GLU A 165 -44.36 -12.43 25.94
CA GLU A 165 -43.53 -11.49 25.19
C GLU A 165 -42.69 -10.64 26.15
N SER A 166 -41.38 -10.89 26.24
CA SER A 166 -40.47 -10.00 26.97
C SER A 166 -39.96 -8.91 26.02
N LYS A 167 -40.39 -7.67 26.25
CA LYS A 167 -39.76 -6.48 25.68
C LYS A 167 -38.26 -6.49 26.04
N THR A 168 -37.42 -6.78 25.05
CA THR A 168 -35.97 -6.67 25.17
C THR A 168 -35.61 -5.19 25.33
N LYS A 169 -35.33 -4.75 26.57
CA LYS A 169 -34.55 -3.52 26.79
C LYS A 169 -33.23 -3.72 26.06
N GLN A 170 -33.05 -3.00 24.95
CA GLN A 170 -31.80 -3.04 24.20
C GLN A 170 -30.67 -2.59 25.13
N LYS A 171 -29.75 -3.52 25.43
CA LYS A 171 -28.55 -3.28 26.21
C LYS A 171 -27.72 -2.23 25.45
N GLU A 172 -27.43 -1.11 26.09
CA GLU A 172 -26.54 -0.06 25.60
C GLU A 172 -25.33 -0.07 26.52
N VAL A 173 -24.12 -0.12 25.94
CA VAL A 173 -22.89 -0.05 26.72
C VAL A 173 -22.50 1.41 26.84
N GLN A 174 -22.24 1.91 28.06
CA GLN A 174 -21.71 3.25 28.28
C GLN A 174 -20.19 3.36 27.99
N ALA A 175 -19.62 2.41 27.24
CA ALA A 175 -18.21 2.38 26.90
C ALA A 175 -17.92 3.32 25.72
N SER A 176 -16.72 3.90 25.70
CA SER A 176 -16.26 4.70 24.56
C SER A 176 -15.91 3.78 23.41
N VAL A 177 -16.12 4.24 22.17
CA VAL A 177 -15.63 3.54 20.98
C VAL A 177 -14.11 3.31 21.04
N ARG A 178 -13.37 4.21 21.71
CA ARG A 178 -11.91 4.08 21.89
C ARG A 178 -11.50 2.85 22.71
N ASP A 179 -12.35 2.40 23.62
CA ASP A 179 -12.06 1.25 24.48
C ASP A 179 -11.91 -0.02 23.65
N TYR A 180 -12.58 -0.08 22.49
CA TYR A 180 -12.57 -1.18 21.53
C TYR A 180 -11.60 -0.98 20.37
N TYR A 181 -10.78 0.07 20.39
CA TYR A 181 -9.75 0.34 19.39
C TYR A 181 -8.60 1.15 20.03
N PRO A 182 -7.82 0.53 20.93
CA PRO A 182 -6.82 1.25 21.70
C PRO A 182 -5.64 1.67 20.82
N LEU A 183 -5.11 2.87 21.06
CA LEU A 183 -3.89 3.37 20.42
C LEU A 183 -2.65 2.87 21.18
N THR A 184 -2.51 1.55 21.26
CA THR A 184 -1.42 0.88 22.00
C THR A 184 -0.11 1.03 21.24
N LYS A 185 0.93 1.56 21.89
CA LYS A 185 2.28 1.60 21.32
C LYS A 185 2.82 0.19 21.17
N ASN A 186 3.66 0.01 20.17
CA ASN A 186 4.34 -1.23 19.82
C ASN A 186 3.41 -2.40 19.51
N TYR A 187 2.16 -2.12 19.15
CA TYR A 187 1.16 -3.13 18.82
C TYR A 187 1.64 -3.95 17.62
N GLU A 188 1.93 -5.22 17.85
CA GLU A 188 2.24 -6.23 16.84
C GLU A 188 1.30 -7.42 17.04
N ALA A 189 0.36 -7.57 16.13
CA ALA A 189 -0.66 -8.62 16.18
C ALA A 189 -0.50 -9.60 15.04
N TYR A 190 -0.73 -10.88 15.35
CA TYR A 190 -0.78 -11.96 14.38
C TYR A 190 -2.18 -12.57 14.38
N PHE A 191 -2.76 -12.66 13.19
CA PHE A 191 -4.06 -13.28 12.96
C PHE A 191 -3.88 -14.54 12.11
N THR A 192 -4.51 -15.63 12.54
CA THR A 192 -4.49 -16.91 11.85
C THR A 192 -5.90 -17.38 11.56
N GLY A 193 -6.10 -17.97 10.39
CA GLY A 193 -7.33 -18.67 10.09
C GLY A 193 -7.33 -19.34 8.72
N ASP A 194 -8.47 -19.89 8.36
CA ASP A 194 -8.68 -20.73 7.17
C ASP A 194 -9.45 -19.96 6.08
N GLY A 195 -9.39 -20.46 4.83
CA GLY A 195 -10.26 -19.97 3.75
C GLY A 195 -9.60 -19.16 2.62
N GLY A 196 -8.27 -19.11 2.54
CA GLY A 196 -7.55 -18.56 1.38
C GLY A 196 -6.37 -17.67 1.76
N GLU A 197 -5.84 -16.93 0.78
CA GLU A 197 -4.65 -16.08 0.95
C GLU A 197 -4.84 -14.85 1.88
N PHE A 198 -6.08 -14.57 2.27
CA PHE A 198 -6.45 -13.45 3.14
C PHE A 198 -6.83 -13.88 4.56
N SER A 199 -6.77 -15.17 4.88
CA SER A 199 -7.23 -15.70 6.17
C SER A 199 -6.23 -15.48 7.30
N SER A 200 -4.95 -15.26 6.97
CA SER A 200 -3.89 -14.98 7.93
C SER A 200 -3.16 -13.69 7.54
N PHE A 201 -2.93 -12.84 8.53
CA PHE A 201 -2.21 -11.58 8.35
C PHE A 201 -1.56 -11.14 9.66
N SER A 202 -0.52 -10.33 9.58
CA SER A 202 0.00 -9.57 10.72
C SER A 202 -0.42 -8.12 10.62
N ARG A 203 -0.44 -7.42 11.76
CA ARG A 203 -0.71 -5.99 11.83
C ARG A 203 0.21 -5.31 12.83
N VAL A 204 0.87 -4.24 12.39
CA VAL A 204 1.75 -3.42 13.23
C VAL A 204 1.30 -1.97 13.27
N TYR A 205 1.40 -1.31 14.42
CA TYR A 205 1.15 0.13 14.55
C TYR A 205 2.45 0.91 14.36
N ASP A 206 2.73 1.28 13.11
CA ASP A 206 3.98 1.95 12.74
C ASP A 206 4.10 3.34 13.35
N PHE A 207 3.02 4.13 13.32
CA PHE A 207 3.01 5.49 13.85
C PHE A 207 1.73 5.81 14.61
N ILE A 208 1.85 6.53 15.72
CA ILE A 208 0.73 7.06 16.49
C ILE A 208 0.99 8.54 16.76
N SER A 209 0.02 9.38 16.39
CA SER A 209 0.06 10.82 16.65
C SER A 209 -1.33 11.33 17.01
N GLY A 210 -1.47 11.82 18.24
CA GLY A 210 -2.76 12.27 18.79
C GLY A 210 -3.80 11.15 18.75
N ASN A 211 -4.86 11.36 17.97
CA ASN A 211 -5.96 10.41 17.81
C ASN A 211 -5.89 9.60 16.50
N PHE A 212 -4.74 9.61 15.84
CA PHE A 212 -4.49 8.87 14.61
C PHE A 212 -3.47 7.75 14.85
N VAL A 213 -3.70 6.62 14.18
CA VAL A 213 -2.72 5.55 14.02
C VAL A 213 -2.54 5.26 12.54
N GLN A 214 -1.28 5.17 12.12
CA GLN A 214 -0.91 4.53 10.87
C GLN A 214 -0.45 3.11 11.20
N MET A 215 -1.05 2.14 10.54
CA MET A 215 -0.74 0.73 10.69
C MET A 215 -0.38 0.11 9.34
N ARG A 216 0.38 -0.98 9.38
CA ARG A 216 0.57 -1.86 8.23
C ARG A 216 0.01 -3.22 8.54
N SER A 217 -0.80 -3.73 7.62
CA SER A 217 -1.31 -5.10 7.64
C SER A 217 -0.61 -5.89 6.53
N ASN A 218 -0.04 -7.04 6.84
CA ASN A 218 0.70 -7.86 5.87
C ASN A 218 0.09 -9.26 5.78
N ASN A 219 -0.32 -9.67 4.59
CA ASN A 219 -0.78 -11.03 4.29
C ASN A 219 0.15 -11.68 3.26
N THR A 220 -0.14 -12.90 2.80
CA THR A 220 0.75 -13.60 1.88
C THR A 220 0.89 -12.95 0.50
N GLY A 221 0.03 -11.99 0.15
CA GLY A 221 0.03 -11.32 -1.16
C GLY A 221 0.51 -9.87 -1.15
N THR A 222 0.26 -9.10 -0.08
CA THR A 222 0.56 -7.66 -0.06
C THR A 222 0.70 -7.10 1.35
N SER A 223 1.40 -5.97 1.46
CA SER A 223 1.36 -5.09 2.63
C SER A 223 0.47 -3.88 2.35
N THR A 224 -0.48 -3.61 3.24
CA THR A 224 -1.41 -2.49 3.15
C THR A 224 -1.16 -1.52 4.28
N MET A 225 -0.95 -0.24 3.95
CA MET A 225 -0.89 0.84 4.92
C MET A 225 -2.28 1.44 5.10
N GLU A 226 -2.68 1.63 6.35
CA GLU A 226 -3.96 2.19 6.75
C GLU A 226 -3.73 3.34 7.73
N ILE A 227 -4.43 4.47 7.56
CA ILE A 227 -4.50 5.53 8.58
C ILE A 227 -5.91 5.56 9.13
N VAL A 228 -6.01 5.38 10.44
CA VAL A 228 -7.25 5.31 11.19
C VAL A 228 -7.32 6.46 12.18
N ARG A 229 -8.44 7.18 12.16
CA ARG A 229 -8.80 8.21 13.14
C ARG A 229 -9.71 7.61 14.20
N VAL A 230 -9.26 7.64 15.44
CA VAL A 230 -9.97 7.05 16.59
C VAL A 230 -10.54 8.17 17.45
N THR A 231 -11.84 8.19 17.69
CA THR A 231 -12.53 9.16 18.55
C THR A 231 -13.47 8.43 19.51
N ASP A 232 -14.08 9.15 20.45
CA ASP A 232 -15.10 8.54 21.33
C ASP A 232 -16.37 8.13 20.57
N GLN A 233 -16.58 8.68 19.37
CA GLN A 233 -17.78 8.48 18.57
C GLN A 233 -17.57 7.50 17.42
N SER A 234 -16.34 7.31 16.94
CA SER A 234 -16.07 6.44 15.79
C SER A 234 -14.61 6.03 15.66
N VAL A 235 -14.40 4.91 14.96
CA VAL A 235 -13.11 4.47 14.39
C VAL A 235 -13.23 4.59 12.88
N ASP A 236 -12.60 5.61 12.30
CA ASP A 236 -12.71 5.93 10.87
C ASP A 236 -11.43 5.56 10.12
N LEU A 237 -11.54 4.75 9.07
CA LEU A 237 -10.47 4.62 8.07
C LEU A 237 -10.50 5.85 7.16
N ILE A 238 -9.40 6.58 7.06
CA ILE A 238 -9.28 7.78 6.22
C ILE A 238 -8.28 7.63 5.07
N THR A 239 -7.37 6.67 5.17
CA THR A 239 -6.41 6.37 4.11
C THR A 239 -6.18 4.87 4.06
N GLN A 240 -6.14 4.30 2.87
CA GLN A 240 -5.75 2.92 2.61
C GLN A 240 -4.89 2.87 1.35
N GLN A 241 -3.75 2.21 1.43
CA GLN A 241 -2.83 2.02 0.31
C GLN A 241 -2.29 0.60 0.32
N PRO A 242 -2.75 -0.26 -0.61
CA PRO A 242 -2.10 -1.54 -0.88
C PRO A 242 -0.69 -1.35 -1.46
N GLU A 243 0.09 -2.44 -1.48
CA GLU A 243 1.46 -2.47 -2.01
C GLU A 243 2.40 -1.44 -1.35
N PHE A 244 2.26 -1.28 -0.04
CA PHE A 244 3.02 -0.32 0.75
C PHE A 244 4.02 -1.01 1.67
N TYR A 245 5.28 -1.08 1.24
CA TYR A 245 6.29 -1.93 1.89
C TYR A 245 7.30 -1.19 2.77
N VAL A 246 7.20 0.14 2.86
CA VAL A 246 8.12 0.99 3.64
C VAL A 246 7.54 1.43 4.98
N ARG A 247 8.40 1.87 5.90
CA ARG A 247 8.01 2.57 7.13
C ARG A 247 8.29 4.07 6.96
N GLU A 248 7.27 4.80 6.51
CA GLU A 248 7.27 6.27 6.45
C GLU A 248 5.97 6.81 7.06
N ASN A 249 6.05 7.95 7.77
CA ASN A 249 4.89 8.53 8.45
C ASN A 249 4.09 9.46 7.53
N TYR A 250 2.85 9.08 7.24
CA TYR A 250 1.91 9.81 6.40
C TYR A 250 0.82 10.55 7.20
N ILE A 251 0.77 10.40 8.52
CA ILE A 251 -0.33 10.94 9.34
C ILE A 251 -0.51 12.44 9.09
N ASP A 252 0.56 13.24 9.17
CA ASP A 252 0.44 14.69 9.00
C ASP A 252 0.03 15.11 7.58
N ARG A 253 0.41 14.33 6.57
CA ARG A 253 0.06 14.56 5.17
C ARG A 253 -1.41 14.20 4.88
N ARG A 254 -2.01 13.30 5.67
CA ARG A 254 -3.30 12.64 5.35
C ARG A 254 -4.37 12.74 6.42
N LYS A 255 -4.09 13.30 7.60
CA LYS A 255 -5.07 13.46 8.70
C LYS A 255 -6.34 14.25 8.36
N LYS A 256 -6.36 14.93 7.21
CA LYS A 256 -7.50 15.70 6.68
C LYS A 256 -8.25 14.96 5.56
N ASP A 257 -7.81 13.76 5.19
CA ASP A 257 -8.49 12.94 4.20
C ASP A 257 -9.94 12.67 4.62
N PRO A 258 -10.86 12.52 3.65
CA PRO A 258 -12.23 12.13 3.95
C PRO A 258 -12.29 10.72 4.54
N VAL A 259 -13.35 10.44 5.30
CA VAL A 259 -13.61 9.09 5.80
C VAL A 259 -13.95 8.17 4.63
N ILE A 260 -13.22 7.06 4.52
CA ILE A 260 -13.46 5.98 3.56
C ILE A 260 -14.55 5.06 4.10
N LYS A 261 -14.40 4.61 5.35
CA LYS A 261 -15.38 3.78 6.07
C LYS A 261 -15.20 3.89 7.59
N SER A 262 -16.23 3.52 8.35
CA SER A 262 -16.15 3.47 9.82
C SER A 262 -16.18 2.02 10.31
N TYR A 263 -15.16 1.58 11.05
CA TYR A 263 -15.12 0.23 11.62
C TYR A 263 -16.08 0.09 12.81
N LEU A 264 -16.21 1.13 13.64
CA LEU A 264 -17.10 1.23 14.79
C LEU A 264 -17.70 2.63 14.85
N LYS A 265 -18.97 2.74 15.28
CA LYS A 265 -19.66 4.02 15.51
C LYS A 265 -20.56 3.95 16.74
N ALA A 266 -20.56 5.04 17.51
CA ALA A 266 -21.50 5.25 18.60
C ALA A 266 -22.90 5.60 18.05
N PRO A 267 -23.98 5.24 18.76
CA PRO A 267 -24.00 4.51 20.03
C PRO A 267 -23.63 3.03 19.88
N LEU A 268 -22.91 2.49 20.87
CA LEU A 268 -22.58 1.06 20.95
C LEU A 268 -23.80 0.26 21.40
N LYS A 269 -24.68 -0.02 20.45
CA LYS A 269 -25.99 -0.63 20.67
C LYS A 269 -26.35 -1.61 19.56
N VAL A 270 -26.88 -2.78 19.92
CA VAL A 270 -27.38 -3.75 18.94
C VAL A 270 -28.45 -3.12 18.05
N GLY A 271 -28.29 -3.29 16.74
CA GLY A 271 -29.17 -2.72 15.71
C GLY A 271 -28.76 -1.32 15.26
N HIS A 272 -27.70 -0.73 15.81
CA HIS A 272 -27.14 0.51 15.28
C HIS A 272 -26.46 0.24 13.94
N LYS A 273 -26.88 0.96 12.89
CA LYS A 273 -26.45 0.75 11.50
C LYS A 273 -25.87 2.02 10.88
N TRP A 274 -24.93 1.87 9.96
CA TRP A 274 -24.44 2.95 9.11
C TRP A 274 -24.09 2.44 7.71
N GLN A 275 -24.08 3.37 6.75
CA GLN A 275 -23.76 3.10 5.35
C GLN A 275 -22.37 3.67 5.01
N ASP A 276 -21.52 2.85 4.42
CA ASP A 276 -20.22 3.24 3.88
C ASP A 276 -20.18 2.83 2.39
N GLY A 277 -20.62 3.71 1.48
CA GLY A 277 -20.74 3.39 0.05
C GLY A 277 -21.87 2.38 -0.21
N GLU A 278 -21.56 1.22 -0.81
CA GLU A 278 -22.50 0.10 -0.98
C GLU A 278 -22.54 -0.86 0.23
N GLU A 279 -21.64 -0.67 1.21
CA GLU A 279 -21.59 -1.50 2.41
C GLU A 279 -22.55 -0.99 3.49
N VAL A 280 -23.35 -1.91 4.04
CA VAL A 280 -24.16 -1.65 5.25
C VAL A 280 -23.47 -2.31 6.44
N ARG A 281 -23.12 -1.53 7.46
CA ARG A 281 -22.57 -2.03 8.72
C ARG A 281 -23.58 -1.94 9.84
N GLU A 282 -23.57 -2.93 10.73
CA GLU A 282 -24.47 -3.04 11.88
C GLU A 282 -23.75 -3.62 13.08
N ILE A 283 -23.96 -3.04 14.27
CA ILE A 283 -23.63 -3.73 15.52
C ILE A 283 -24.68 -4.83 15.75
N THR A 284 -24.29 -6.08 15.55
CA THR A 284 -25.19 -7.24 15.68
C THR A 284 -25.12 -7.88 17.06
N GLN A 285 -24.01 -7.70 17.80
CA GLN A 285 -23.84 -8.18 19.17
C GLN A 285 -22.90 -7.27 19.97
N LEU A 286 -23.15 -7.11 21.27
CA LEU A 286 -22.29 -6.34 22.18
C LEU A 286 -21.44 -7.19 23.12
N ASP A 287 -21.86 -8.44 23.35
CA ASP A 287 -21.20 -9.41 24.23
C ASP A 287 -20.97 -10.71 23.43
N ALA A 288 -20.22 -10.61 22.33
CA ALA A 288 -19.82 -11.77 21.54
C ALA A 288 -18.64 -12.47 22.23
N PRO A 289 -18.77 -13.75 22.63
CA PRO A 289 -17.68 -14.46 23.27
C PRO A 289 -16.55 -14.69 22.27
N VAL A 290 -15.33 -14.31 22.64
CA VAL A 290 -14.12 -14.49 21.86
C VAL A 290 -12.97 -14.99 22.74
N SER A 291 -12.13 -15.85 22.19
CA SER A 291 -10.89 -16.29 22.85
C SER A 291 -9.74 -15.35 22.50
N LEU A 292 -8.90 -15.05 23.48
CA LEU A 292 -7.72 -14.20 23.35
C LEU A 292 -6.43 -15.05 23.35
N PRO A 293 -5.31 -14.53 22.81
CA PRO A 293 -4.03 -15.26 22.73
C PRO A 293 -3.51 -15.85 24.05
N ASN A 294 -3.79 -15.17 25.17
CA ASN A 294 -3.36 -15.57 26.51
C ASN A 294 -4.27 -16.63 27.16
N GLY A 295 -5.20 -17.23 26.39
CA GLY A 295 -6.17 -18.20 26.87
C GLY A 295 -7.36 -17.59 27.64
N GLN A 296 -7.44 -16.27 27.75
CA GLN A 296 -8.58 -15.58 28.35
C GLN A 296 -9.77 -15.53 27.39
N GLU A 297 -10.96 -15.37 27.95
CA GLU A 297 -12.17 -15.06 27.20
C GLU A 297 -12.53 -13.57 27.39
N ALA A 298 -13.01 -12.95 26.32
CA ALA A 298 -13.51 -11.58 26.36
C ALA A 298 -14.88 -11.47 25.69
N GLN A 299 -15.56 -10.36 25.97
CA GLN A 299 -16.83 -9.99 25.36
C GLN A 299 -16.55 -8.88 24.34
N ALA A 300 -16.74 -9.22 23.06
CA ALA A 300 -16.48 -8.34 21.94
C ALA A 300 -17.76 -7.74 21.35
N ILE A 301 -17.61 -6.59 20.70
CA ILE A 301 -18.63 -6.05 19.80
C ILE A 301 -18.49 -6.73 18.45
N GLU A 302 -19.56 -7.38 17.99
CA GLU A 302 -19.67 -7.90 16.64
C GLU A 302 -20.27 -6.82 15.73
N VAL A 303 -19.53 -6.47 14.68
CA VAL A 303 -20.02 -5.63 13.58
C VAL A 303 -20.18 -6.49 12.35
N THR A 304 -21.42 -6.65 11.88
CA THR A 304 -21.72 -7.29 10.61
C THR A 304 -21.69 -6.25 9.49
N CYS A 305 -20.95 -6.53 8.42
CA CYS A 305 -20.97 -5.79 7.17
C CYS A 305 -21.64 -6.63 6.08
N THR A 306 -22.67 -6.08 5.45
CA THR A 306 -23.34 -6.69 4.30
C THR A 306 -22.99 -5.90 3.04
N THR A 307 -22.57 -6.62 2.01
CA THR A 307 -22.31 -6.10 0.66
C THR A 307 -23.23 -6.82 -0.34
N PRO A 308 -23.33 -6.36 -1.60
CA PRO A 308 -24.05 -7.10 -2.63
C PRO A 308 -23.54 -8.53 -2.87
N ASN A 309 -22.28 -8.80 -2.51
CA ASN A 309 -21.58 -10.04 -2.86
C ASN A 309 -21.31 -10.97 -1.67
N GLY A 310 -21.67 -10.57 -0.45
CA GLY A 310 -21.42 -11.38 0.74
C GLY A 310 -21.58 -10.64 2.06
N VAL A 311 -21.25 -11.34 3.14
CA VAL A 311 -21.34 -10.84 4.52
C VAL A 311 -20.00 -11.05 5.20
N SER A 312 -19.51 -10.03 5.90
CA SER A 312 -18.38 -10.16 6.81
C SER A 312 -18.76 -9.74 8.22
N ARG A 313 -18.03 -10.24 9.21
CA ARG A 313 -18.18 -9.91 10.63
C ARG A 313 -16.82 -9.63 11.22
N ALA A 314 -16.69 -8.48 11.88
CA ALA A 314 -15.50 -8.12 12.64
C ALA A 314 -15.85 -8.06 14.13
N TYR A 315 -14.97 -8.57 14.97
CA TYR A 315 -15.16 -8.62 16.42
C TYR A 315 -14.09 -7.75 17.07
N PHE A 316 -14.54 -6.78 17.86
CA PHE A 316 -13.66 -5.85 18.56
C PHE A 316 -13.75 -6.08 20.06
N ALA A 317 -12.63 -6.40 20.72
CA ALA A 317 -12.58 -6.61 22.16
C ALA A 317 -11.97 -5.41 22.89
N PRO A 318 -12.46 -5.06 24.10
CA PRO A 318 -11.92 -3.95 24.89
C PRO A 318 -10.43 -4.13 25.16
N GLY A 319 -9.61 -3.12 24.90
CA GLY A 319 -8.16 -3.15 25.14
C GLY A 319 -7.34 -3.96 24.13
N TYR A 320 -7.99 -4.65 23.18
CA TYR A 320 -7.31 -5.42 22.13
C TYR A 320 -7.54 -4.85 20.72
N GLY A 321 -8.68 -4.21 20.46
CA GLY A 321 -9.04 -3.84 19.10
C GLY A 321 -9.67 -5.01 18.36
N LEU A 322 -9.35 -5.18 17.08
CA LEU A 322 -9.81 -6.30 16.26
C LEU A 322 -9.22 -7.61 16.81
N VAL A 323 -10.08 -8.60 17.07
CA VAL A 323 -9.66 -9.93 17.56
C VAL A 323 -10.11 -11.08 16.66
N LYS A 324 -11.11 -10.85 15.81
CA LYS A 324 -11.60 -11.87 14.88
C LYS A 324 -12.26 -11.24 13.67
N GLU A 325 -12.10 -11.87 12.51
CA GLU A 325 -12.85 -11.63 11.29
C GLU A 325 -13.43 -12.95 10.75
N LEU A 326 -14.63 -12.86 10.20
CA LEU A 326 -15.29 -13.92 9.44
C LEU A 326 -15.82 -13.29 8.16
N THR A 327 -15.54 -13.90 7.02
CA THR A 327 -16.01 -13.46 5.71
C THR A 327 -16.66 -14.63 5.02
N VAL A 328 -17.94 -14.46 4.70
CA VAL A 328 -18.77 -15.42 3.97
C VAL A 328 -19.09 -14.77 2.63
N LEU A 329 -18.44 -15.26 1.59
CA LEU A 329 -18.71 -14.87 0.20
C LEU A 329 -19.66 -15.91 -0.40
N GLY A 330 -20.38 -15.57 -1.48
CA GLY A 330 -21.35 -16.48 -2.10
C GLY A 330 -20.80 -17.89 -2.43
N GLU A 331 -21.67 -18.82 -2.83
CA GLU A 331 -21.39 -20.28 -2.93
C GLU A 331 -20.09 -20.69 -3.64
N ASP A 332 -19.55 -19.85 -4.53
CA ASP A 332 -18.33 -20.10 -5.29
C ASP A 332 -17.01 -19.81 -4.53
N TYR A 333 -17.07 -19.22 -3.33
CA TYR A 333 -15.90 -18.83 -2.56
C TYR A 333 -15.88 -19.50 -1.18
N PRO A 334 -14.73 -20.00 -0.71
CA PRO A 334 -14.63 -20.53 0.64
C PRO A 334 -14.82 -19.41 1.66
N ASP A 335 -15.52 -19.73 2.76
CA ASP A 335 -15.55 -18.88 3.94
C ASP A 335 -14.14 -18.67 4.46
N ALA A 336 -13.81 -17.42 4.77
CA ALA A 336 -12.53 -17.04 5.35
C ALA A 336 -12.69 -16.62 6.81
N THR A 337 -11.74 -17.02 7.63
CA THR A 337 -11.66 -16.63 9.04
C THR A 337 -10.29 -16.10 9.36
N ALA A 338 -10.20 -15.20 10.33
CA ALA A 338 -8.94 -14.76 10.92
C ALA A 338 -9.19 -14.52 12.41
N SER A 339 -8.38 -15.10 13.30
CA SER A 339 -8.48 -14.91 14.75
C SER A 339 -7.13 -14.47 15.30
N LEU A 340 -7.12 -13.54 16.25
CA LEU A 340 -5.92 -13.07 16.90
C LEU A 340 -5.27 -14.22 17.68
N THR A 341 -4.05 -14.59 17.30
CA THR A 341 -3.29 -15.70 17.89
C THR A 341 -2.08 -15.23 18.70
N SER A 342 -1.57 -14.02 18.44
CA SER A 342 -0.54 -13.37 19.26
C SER A 342 -0.71 -11.85 19.19
N LEU A 343 -0.42 -11.19 20.31
CA LEU A 343 -0.34 -9.74 20.43
C LEU A 343 0.86 -9.40 21.33
N GLU A 344 1.87 -8.79 20.75
CA GLU A 344 3.08 -8.34 21.43
C GLU A 344 3.10 -6.80 21.51
N THR A 345 3.77 -6.25 22.53
CA THR A 345 3.86 -4.80 22.78
C THR A 345 5.28 -4.31 23.13
N ASP A 346 6.30 -5.12 22.89
CA ASP A 346 7.68 -4.80 23.24
C ASP A 346 8.47 -4.17 22.07
N GLY A 347 7.88 -4.16 20.88
CA GLY A 347 8.53 -3.83 19.62
C GLY A 347 8.79 -5.10 18.79
N TRP A 348 9.29 -4.93 17.57
CA TRP A 348 9.54 -6.03 16.64
C TRP A 348 10.85 -5.83 15.89
N GLU A 349 11.29 -6.85 15.15
CA GLU A 349 12.45 -6.76 14.27
C GLU A 349 12.02 -6.44 12.84
N GLU A 350 12.67 -5.47 12.20
CA GLU A 350 12.52 -5.21 10.77
C GLU A 350 13.78 -5.66 10.02
N LYS A 351 13.57 -6.44 8.97
CA LYS A 351 14.65 -6.91 8.09
C LYS A 351 14.96 -5.83 7.07
N LEU A 352 16.23 -5.45 6.97
CA LEU A 352 16.74 -4.49 5.99
C LEU A 352 17.84 -5.13 5.13
N THR A 353 17.92 -4.71 3.88
CA THR A 353 19.03 -5.05 2.98
C THR A 353 19.90 -3.81 2.81
N ILE A 354 21.16 -3.91 3.21
CA ILE A 354 22.14 -2.83 3.14
C ILE A 354 23.19 -3.19 2.10
N SER A 355 23.38 -2.32 1.12
CA SER A 355 24.45 -2.48 0.13
C SER A 355 25.79 -2.04 0.74
N GLN A 356 26.82 -2.87 0.62
CA GLN A 356 28.21 -2.58 1.02
C GLN A 356 29.13 -2.55 -0.21
N VAL A 357 30.29 -1.94 -0.09
CA VAL A 357 31.32 -1.97 -1.15
C VAL A 357 32.01 -3.34 -1.16
N ASP A 358 32.21 -3.92 -2.35
CA ASP A 358 32.99 -5.14 -2.50
C ASP A 358 34.48 -4.81 -2.70
N ASP A 359 35.23 -4.78 -1.61
CA ASP A 359 36.68 -4.49 -1.62
C ASP A 359 37.48 -5.53 -2.44
N ALA A 360 36.94 -6.73 -2.68
CA ALA A 360 37.62 -7.79 -3.42
C ALA A 360 37.35 -7.75 -4.92
N ASN A 361 36.29 -7.06 -5.34
CA ASN A 361 35.95 -6.89 -6.74
C ASN A 361 35.38 -5.48 -6.96
N PRO A 362 36.23 -4.48 -7.27
CA PRO A 362 35.76 -3.11 -7.51
C PRO A 362 34.81 -3.00 -8.71
N ASP A 363 34.74 -4.01 -9.58
CA ASP A 363 33.76 -4.11 -10.67
C ASP A 363 32.43 -4.76 -10.23
N ALA A 364 32.37 -5.45 -9.06
CA ALA A 364 31.14 -5.87 -8.41
C ALA A 364 30.65 -4.73 -7.52
N LEU A 365 29.71 -3.97 -8.06
CA LEU A 365 29.57 -2.58 -7.67
C LEU A 365 29.05 -2.38 -6.23
N VAL A 366 28.28 -3.34 -5.69
CA VAL A 366 27.92 -3.44 -4.27
C VAL A 366 27.52 -4.89 -3.89
N LYS A 367 27.70 -5.28 -2.63
CA LYS A 367 27.22 -6.54 -2.06
C LYS A 367 26.07 -6.31 -1.07
N PRO A 368 24.89 -6.93 -1.24
CA PRO A 368 23.80 -6.82 -0.28
C PRO A 368 24.10 -7.63 0.99
N VAL A 369 23.86 -7.00 2.14
CA VAL A 369 23.94 -7.62 3.47
C VAL A 369 22.59 -7.44 4.15
N GLU A 370 21.99 -8.55 4.56
CA GLU A 370 20.75 -8.52 5.31
C GLU A 370 21.05 -8.32 6.80
N ILE A 371 20.40 -7.32 7.39
CA ILE A 371 20.43 -7.10 8.83
C ILE A 371 19.01 -7.08 9.39
N LYS A 372 18.91 -7.25 10.70
CA LYS A 372 17.68 -7.01 11.44
C LYS A 372 17.91 -5.86 12.40
N ILE A 373 16.96 -4.94 12.46
CA ILE A 373 16.97 -3.85 13.42
C ILE A 373 15.76 -3.94 14.34
N PRO A 374 15.90 -3.62 15.64
CA PRO A 374 14.76 -3.45 16.51
C PRO A 374 14.01 -2.18 16.11
N VAL A 375 12.70 -2.28 16.00
CA VAL A 375 11.80 -1.16 15.72
C VAL A 375 10.62 -1.14 16.68
N GLN A 376 10.14 0.06 16.93
CA GLN A 376 9.02 0.39 17.79
C GLN A 376 8.07 1.37 17.09
N THR A 377 6.86 1.55 17.63
CA THR A 377 5.95 2.61 17.14
C THR A 377 6.67 3.96 17.17
N ASN A 378 6.54 4.73 16.10
CA ASN A 378 7.22 6.00 15.85
C ASN A 378 8.73 5.92 15.60
N THR A 379 9.29 4.74 15.29
CA THR A 379 10.68 4.64 14.82
C THR A 379 10.89 5.44 13.54
N VAL A 380 11.96 6.24 13.52
CA VAL A 380 12.28 7.15 12.41
C VAL A 380 13.38 6.53 11.56
N MET A 381 13.00 5.89 10.45
CA MET A 381 13.93 5.09 9.62
C MET A 381 15.17 5.84 9.13
N ARG A 382 15.05 7.13 8.80
CA ARG A 382 16.23 7.93 8.40
C ARG A 382 17.31 7.98 9.49
N GLN A 383 16.93 7.99 10.77
CA GLN A 383 17.87 7.95 11.87
C GLN A 383 18.51 6.56 12.04
N GLU A 384 17.78 5.49 11.72
CA GLU A 384 18.36 4.15 11.69
C GLU A 384 19.35 4.01 10.53
N PHE A 385 19.02 4.53 9.33
CA PHE A 385 19.95 4.57 8.21
C PHE A 385 21.19 5.42 8.50
N GLU A 386 21.08 6.56 9.20
CA GLU A 386 22.24 7.34 9.67
C GLU A 386 23.20 6.47 10.51
N LYS A 387 22.69 5.72 11.48
CA LYS A 387 23.50 4.84 12.34
C LYS A 387 24.14 3.70 11.54
N ILE A 388 23.34 3.05 10.69
CA ILE A 388 23.78 1.91 9.88
C ILE A 388 24.89 2.34 8.92
N LEU A 389 24.65 3.38 8.13
CA LEU A 389 25.54 3.81 7.07
C LEU A 389 26.79 4.54 7.60
N SER A 390 26.77 5.05 8.84
CA SER A 390 27.98 5.56 9.52
C SER A 390 28.80 4.47 10.23
N GLY A 391 28.47 3.19 10.03
CA GLY A 391 29.22 2.05 10.59
C GLY A 391 29.00 1.79 12.09
N GLN A 392 28.08 2.51 12.76
CA GLN A 392 27.82 2.32 14.19
C GLN A 392 27.22 0.95 14.52
N THR A 393 26.73 0.22 13.51
CA THR A 393 26.18 -1.14 13.64
C THR A 393 27.21 -2.24 13.37
N GLY A 394 28.49 -1.88 13.15
CA GLY A 394 29.55 -2.82 12.80
C GLY A 394 29.61 -3.18 11.31
N LEU A 395 28.72 -2.59 10.49
CA LEU A 395 28.84 -2.58 9.03
C LEU A 395 29.90 -1.58 8.58
N GLN A 396 30.32 -1.69 7.31
CA GLN A 396 31.25 -0.73 6.70
C GLN A 396 30.72 0.71 6.83
N GLU A 397 31.61 1.64 7.17
CA GLU A 397 31.31 3.07 7.19
C GLU A 397 31.23 3.58 5.75
N LEU A 398 30.03 4.01 5.35
CA LEU A 398 29.74 4.58 4.03
C LEU A 398 29.51 6.09 4.11
N LEU A 399 28.91 6.57 5.20
CA LEU A 399 28.71 7.99 5.47
C LEU A 399 29.84 8.53 6.36
N PRO A 400 30.42 9.70 6.01
CA PRO A 400 31.36 10.40 6.88
C PRO A 400 30.74 10.70 8.25
N ALA A 401 31.57 10.64 9.29
CA ALA A 401 31.16 10.97 10.65
C ALA A 401 30.43 12.32 10.72
N GLY A 402 29.28 12.34 11.42
CA GLY A 402 28.46 13.54 11.61
C GLY A 402 27.40 13.77 10.53
N THR A 403 27.43 13.03 9.41
CA THR A 403 26.43 13.16 8.34
C THR A 403 25.02 12.91 8.86
N LYS A 404 24.08 13.76 8.45
CA LYS A 404 22.65 13.66 8.71
C LYS A 404 21.88 13.37 7.44
N ILE A 405 20.80 12.62 7.60
CA ILE A 405 19.74 12.48 6.60
C ILE A 405 18.61 13.40 7.06
N ASN A 406 18.63 14.64 6.56
CA ASN A 406 17.66 15.67 6.90
C ASN A 406 16.23 15.23 6.53
N ALA A 407 16.08 14.60 5.37
CA ALA A 407 14.80 14.09 4.87
C ALA A 407 15.00 12.77 4.12
N LEU A 408 14.03 11.87 4.25
CA LEU A 408 13.94 10.62 3.48
C LEU A 408 12.46 10.31 3.29
N TYR A 409 11.98 10.32 2.06
CA TYR A 409 10.56 10.14 1.75
C TYR A 409 10.33 9.71 0.30
N SER A 410 9.21 9.03 0.04
CA SER A 410 8.74 8.79 -1.32
C SER A 410 7.90 9.96 -1.86
N ASN A 411 7.81 10.08 -3.20
CA ASN A 411 7.00 11.11 -3.84
C ASN A 411 5.49 10.82 -3.71
N GLY A 412 4.93 11.15 -2.54
CA GLY A 412 3.58 10.73 -2.17
C GLY A 412 3.55 9.24 -1.83
N MET A 413 2.39 8.59 -2.00
CA MET A 413 2.25 7.15 -1.75
C MET A 413 2.81 6.28 -2.88
N ASP A 414 3.21 6.88 -4.00
CA ASP A 414 3.96 6.18 -5.04
C ASP A 414 5.41 6.08 -4.60
N THR A 415 5.86 4.85 -4.33
CA THR A 415 7.24 4.59 -3.90
C THR A 415 8.21 4.48 -5.07
N SER A 416 7.77 4.67 -6.32
CA SER A 416 8.63 4.64 -7.52
C SER A 416 9.73 5.70 -7.51
N GLY A 417 9.57 6.78 -6.74
CA GLY A 417 10.56 7.82 -6.54
C GLY A 417 10.91 8.02 -5.06
N VAL A 418 12.21 7.99 -4.72
CA VAL A 418 12.71 8.31 -3.38
C VAL A 418 13.48 9.63 -3.38
N HIS A 419 13.26 10.46 -2.37
CA HIS A 419 14.04 11.65 -2.08
C HIS A 419 14.83 11.44 -0.80
N ALA A 420 16.14 11.69 -0.83
CA ALA A 420 16.95 11.78 0.37
C ALA A 420 17.77 13.07 0.36
N ASP A 421 17.57 13.87 1.42
CA ASP A 421 18.33 15.11 1.66
C ASP A 421 19.33 14.88 2.78
N PHE A 422 20.58 15.24 2.54
CA PHE A 422 21.68 15.05 3.46
C PHE A 422 22.24 16.39 3.96
N SER A 423 23.01 16.32 5.04
CA SER A 423 23.88 17.42 5.46
C SER A 423 25.17 17.47 4.62
N PRO A 424 25.88 18.61 4.57
CA PRO A 424 27.04 18.80 3.68
C PRO A 424 28.19 17.81 3.90
N GLU A 425 28.26 17.16 5.05
CA GLU A 425 29.32 16.20 5.37
C GLU A 425 29.39 15.05 4.37
N ILE A 426 28.28 14.69 3.72
CA ILE A 426 28.25 13.62 2.71
C ILE A 426 29.14 13.94 1.49
N GLU A 427 29.44 15.20 1.20
CA GLU A 427 30.32 15.60 0.11
C GLU A 427 31.81 15.34 0.43
N ASN A 428 32.13 14.99 1.69
CA ASN A 428 33.48 14.68 2.13
C ASN A 428 33.86 13.20 1.97
N ILE A 429 33.07 12.39 1.26
CA ILE A 429 33.47 11.00 0.93
C ILE A 429 34.73 11.10 0.04
N ARG A 430 35.86 10.50 0.47
CA ARG A 430 37.19 10.66 -0.17
C ARG A 430 37.67 9.38 -0.88
N GLY A 431 38.42 9.53 -1.98
CA GLY A 431 39.03 8.44 -2.76
C GLY A 431 38.70 8.52 -4.27
N GLU A 432 39.40 7.80 -5.14
CA GLU A 432 39.07 7.79 -6.58
C GLU A 432 37.99 6.74 -6.89
N THR A 433 38.31 5.45 -6.76
CA THR A 433 37.35 4.34 -6.98
C THR A 433 36.41 4.10 -5.80
N ALA A 434 36.86 4.34 -4.56
CA ALA A 434 36.06 4.11 -3.36
C ALA A 434 34.90 5.11 -3.18
N VAL A 435 35.01 6.33 -3.74
CA VAL A 435 33.98 7.38 -3.62
C VAL A 435 32.72 6.98 -4.37
N GLN A 436 32.86 6.56 -5.62
CA GLN A 436 31.73 6.17 -6.46
C GLN A 436 31.01 4.93 -5.87
N SER A 437 31.78 3.97 -5.35
CA SER A 437 31.22 2.78 -4.71
C SER A 437 30.46 3.09 -3.42
N ASN A 438 30.96 4.01 -2.58
CA ASN A 438 30.27 4.43 -1.37
C ASN A 438 28.93 5.14 -1.67
N TYR A 439 28.93 6.13 -2.57
CA TYR A 439 27.70 6.78 -3.02
C TYR A 439 26.71 5.76 -3.57
N ARG A 440 27.19 4.86 -4.42
CA ARG A 440 26.35 3.81 -4.99
C ARG A 440 25.76 2.88 -3.93
N ALA A 441 26.53 2.48 -2.94
CA ALA A 441 26.07 1.66 -1.81
C ALA A 441 25.00 2.37 -0.98
N ILE A 442 25.19 3.65 -0.67
CA ILE A 442 24.21 4.48 0.03
C ILE A 442 22.93 4.60 -0.81
N PHE A 443 23.06 5.03 -2.06
CA PHE A 443 21.92 5.30 -2.94
C PHE A 443 21.11 4.04 -3.23
N LYS A 444 21.79 2.92 -3.49
CA LYS A 444 21.15 1.63 -3.70
C LYS A 444 20.44 1.12 -2.46
N THR A 445 21.03 1.26 -1.27
CA THR A 445 20.36 0.91 -0.02
C THR A 445 19.05 1.68 0.16
N LEU A 446 19.06 3.00 -0.06
CA LEU A 446 17.88 3.83 0.11
C LEU A 446 16.83 3.57 -0.97
N ALA A 447 17.24 3.44 -2.24
CA ALA A 447 16.33 3.13 -3.34
C ALA A 447 15.68 1.75 -3.20
N ASP A 448 16.48 0.71 -2.86
CA ASP A 448 15.98 -0.65 -2.67
C ASP A 448 14.99 -0.72 -1.50
N TYR A 449 15.27 -0.01 -0.39
CA TYR A 449 14.36 0.06 0.75
C TYR A 449 12.99 0.59 0.32
N TYR A 450 12.97 1.62 -0.53
CA TYR A 450 11.74 2.18 -1.08
C TYR A 450 11.16 1.42 -2.27
N GLN A 451 11.87 0.40 -2.79
CA GLN A 451 11.53 -0.24 -4.07
C GLN A 451 11.39 0.80 -5.21
N ALA A 452 12.20 1.85 -5.14
CA ALA A 452 12.12 2.97 -6.07
C ALA A 452 12.83 2.66 -7.39
N SER A 453 12.25 3.10 -8.50
CA SER A 453 12.89 3.08 -9.82
C SER A 453 13.66 4.38 -10.11
N SER A 454 13.39 5.44 -9.35
CA SER A 454 14.08 6.72 -9.44
C SER A 454 14.48 7.26 -8.06
N ALA A 455 15.61 7.95 -8.00
CA ALA A 455 16.09 8.55 -6.75
C ALA A 455 16.60 9.98 -6.95
N TYR A 456 16.36 10.83 -5.96
CA TYR A 456 16.81 12.22 -5.90
C TYR A 456 17.63 12.40 -4.62
N PHE A 457 18.89 12.81 -4.79
CA PHE A 457 19.81 13.02 -3.69
C PHE A 457 20.23 14.48 -3.63
N THR A 458 20.01 15.10 -2.48
CA THR A 458 20.27 16.52 -2.27
C THR A 458 21.09 16.77 -1.01
N VAL A 459 21.72 17.94 -0.95
CA VAL A 459 22.35 18.50 0.26
C VAL A 459 21.68 19.83 0.57
N ASN A 460 21.04 19.93 1.74
CA ASN A 460 20.28 21.12 2.14
C ASN A 460 19.31 21.63 1.04
N ASN A 461 18.60 20.72 0.39
CA ASN A 461 17.68 20.92 -0.73
C ASN A 461 18.31 21.46 -2.03
N LYS A 462 19.63 21.30 -2.21
CA LYS A 462 20.34 21.56 -3.47
C LYS A 462 20.86 20.24 -4.05
N PRO A 463 21.06 20.13 -5.38
CA PRO A 463 21.67 18.95 -5.98
C PRO A 463 22.94 18.55 -5.23
N LEU A 464 23.06 17.26 -4.90
CA LEU A 464 24.28 16.72 -4.30
C LEU A 464 25.41 16.76 -5.33
N GLU A 465 26.55 17.32 -4.95
CA GLU A 465 27.77 17.31 -5.76
C GLU A 465 28.54 16.00 -5.52
N VAL A 466 28.79 15.24 -6.59
CA VAL A 466 29.59 14.01 -6.54
C VAL A 466 30.89 14.24 -7.30
N ASP A 467 32.03 13.98 -6.66
CA ASP A 467 33.33 14.15 -7.31
C ASP A 467 33.41 13.37 -8.63
N GLN A 468 34.00 13.98 -9.65
CA GLN A 468 34.13 13.46 -11.03
C GLN A 468 32.82 13.22 -11.81
N VAL A 469 31.65 13.34 -11.16
CA VAL A 469 30.32 13.25 -11.79
C VAL A 469 29.70 14.63 -11.96
N GLY A 470 29.86 15.50 -10.96
CA GLY A 470 29.22 16.81 -10.87
C GLY A 470 27.88 16.77 -10.11
N PRO A 471 27.04 17.81 -10.27
CA PRO A 471 25.78 17.91 -9.54
C PRO A 471 24.77 16.89 -10.04
N LEU A 472 24.10 16.21 -9.12
CA LEU A 472 22.97 15.32 -9.39
C LEU A 472 21.69 16.13 -9.58
N ASP A 473 21.59 16.85 -10.71
CA ASP A 473 20.50 17.77 -11.04
C ASP A 473 19.26 17.09 -11.65
N GLN A 474 19.39 15.82 -12.05
CA GLN A 474 18.31 14.98 -12.57
C GLN A 474 18.06 13.76 -11.65
N PRO A 475 16.81 13.23 -11.64
CA PRO A 475 16.55 11.94 -11.03
C PRO A 475 17.45 10.86 -11.60
N ILE A 476 17.97 10.02 -10.71
CA ILE A 476 18.79 8.88 -11.07
C ILE A 476 17.89 7.68 -11.32
N ASP A 477 18.00 7.05 -12.49
CA ASP A 477 17.35 5.77 -12.81
C ASP A 477 18.10 4.63 -12.11
N VAL A 478 17.44 4.02 -11.13
CA VAL A 478 18.00 2.96 -10.28
C VAL A 478 18.33 1.71 -11.11
N SER A 479 17.68 1.51 -12.26
CA SER A 479 17.96 0.37 -13.15
C SER A 479 19.25 0.51 -13.95
N GLN A 480 19.80 1.74 -14.04
CA GLN A 480 21.05 2.02 -14.74
C GLN A 480 22.28 1.91 -13.82
N TRP A 481 22.09 1.56 -12.55
CA TRP A 481 23.17 1.30 -11.61
C TRP A 481 23.86 -0.01 -11.92
#